data_AF-A0A2V5UEZ5-F1
#
_entry.id   AF-A0A2V5UEZ5-F1
#
_cell.length_a   1.000
_cell.length_b   1.000
_cell.length_c   1.000
_cell.angle_alpha   90.00
_cell.angle_beta   90.00
_cell.angle_gamma   90.00
#
_symmetry.space_group_name_H-M   'P 1'
#
loop_
_entity.id
_entity.type
_entity.pdbx_description
1 polymer ?
#
loop_
_entity_poly.entity_id
_entity_poly.type
_entity_poly.pdbx_seq_one_letter_code
_entity_poly.pdbx_strand_id
1 'polypeptide(L)'
;MSEKTLYERLGGYDAIVAVVNDLLPRLTADSQLGRFWQHRGEDGLKREKQLLIDFLCASAGGPLYYTGRDMKTSHKGMRISERDWQLFLGHVVATLNAFRVP
;
A
#
# COMPACT_ATOMS: atom_id res chain seq x y z
N MET A 1 -29.69 9.24 3.08
CA MET A 1 -28.51 9.55 2.23
C MET A 1 -27.48 8.47 2.53
N SER A 2 -26.92 7.80 1.51
CA SER A 2 -25.81 6.87 1.76
C SER A 2 -24.66 7.66 2.36
N GLU A 3 -24.08 7.15 3.44
CA GLU A 3 -22.85 7.72 3.99
C GLU A 3 -21.75 7.65 2.92
N LYS A 4 -20.91 8.69 2.83
CA LYS A 4 -19.80 8.71 1.87
C LYS A 4 -18.89 7.51 2.13
N THR A 5 -18.41 6.87 1.07
CA THR A 5 -17.46 5.76 1.20
C THR A 5 -16.15 6.25 1.83
N LEU A 6 -15.37 5.34 2.40
CA LEU A 6 -14.04 5.71 2.92
C LEU A 6 -13.18 6.31 1.80
N TYR A 7 -13.26 5.76 0.58
CA TYR A 7 -12.60 6.29 -0.61
C TYR A 7 -12.93 7.77 -0.85
N GLU A 8 -14.21 8.14 -0.79
CA GLU A 8 -14.64 9.54 -0.95
C GLU A 8 -14.15 10.42 0.20
N ARG A 9 -14.15 9.90 1.43
CA ARG A 9 -13.67 10.62 2.62
C ARG A 9 -12.15 10.84 2.61
N LEU A 10 -11.39 9.92 2.01
CA LEU A 10 -9.94 10.00 1.84
C LEU A 10 -9.50 10.93 0.70
N GLY A 11 -10.42 11.44 -0.12
CA GLY A 11 -10.11 12.31 -1.25
C GLY A 11 -9.95 11.58 -2.59
N GLY A 12 -10.36 10.31 -2.66
CA GLY A 12 -10.40 9.53 -3.90
C GLY A 12 -9.03 9.08 -4.41
N TYR A 13 -8.96 8.77 -5.70
CA TYR A 13 -7.81 8.13 -6.35
C TYR A 13 -6.50 8.90 -6.15
N ASP A 14 -6.50 10.20 -6.44
CA ASP A 14 -5.28 11.01 -6.40
C ASP A 14 -4.69 11.09 -4.98
N ALA A 15 -5.54 11.15 -3.95
CA ALA A 15 -5.09 11.11 -2.56
C ALA A 15 -4.47 9.76 -2.19
N ILE A 16 -5.07 8.65 -2.63
CA ILE A 16 -4.52 7.31 -2.42
C ILE A 16 -3.20 7.12 -3.18
N VAL A 17 -3.10 7.62 -4.41
CA VAL A 17 -1.86 7.63 -5.18
C VAL A 17 -0.76 8.39 -4.44
N ALA A 18 -1.07 9.57 -3.88
CA ALA A 18 -0.12 10.36 -3.11
C ALA A 18 0.39 9.61 -1.87
N VAL A 19 -0.50 8.94 -1.12
CA VAL A 19 -0.14 8.08 0.02
C VAL A 19 0.78 6.95 -0.42
N VAL A 20 0.46 6.23 -1.51
CA VAL A 20 1.30 5.13 -2.01
C VAL A 20 2.67 5.63 -2.50
N ASN A 21 2.72 6.81 -3.13
CA ASN A 21 3.95 7.45 -3.59
C ASN A 21 4.90 7.79 -2.45
N ASP A 22 4.39 8.10 -1.25
CA ASP A 22 5.20 8.35 -0.06
C ASP A 22 5.54 7.05 0.70
N LEU A 23 4.60 6.11 0.79
CA LEU A 23 4.77 4.86 1.54
C LEU A 23 5.85 3.95 0.92
N LEU A 24 5.79 3.69 -0.38
CA LEU A 24 6.70 2.71 -1.01
C LEU A 24 8.18 3.08 -0.83
N PRO A 25 8.63 4.32 -1.07
CA PRO A 25 10.00 4.72 -0.79
C PRO A 25 10.43 4.48 0.66
N ARG A 26 9.57 4.73 1.65
CA ARG A 26 9.86 4.47 3.07
C ARG A 26 10.11 2.98 3.32
N LEU A 27 9.24 2.13 2.78
CA LEU A 27 9.37 0.68 2.91
C LEU A 27 10.62 0.14 2.21
N THR A 28 10.93 0.63 1.02
CA THR A 28 12.10 0.17 0.25
C THR A 28 13.42 0.66 0.85
N ALA A 29 13.42 1.82 1.50
CA ALA A 29 14.61 2.39 2.14
C ALA A 29 14.84 1.86 3.58
N ASP A 30 13.85 1.19 4.18
CA ASP A 30 14.00 0.58 5.49
C ASP A 30 15.04 -0.54 5.47
N SER A 31 15.97 -0.49 6.42
CA SER A 31 17.11 -1.43 6.50
C SER A 31 16.71 -2.91 6.59
N GLN A 32 15.53 -3.21 7.13
CA GLN A 32 15.03 -4.57 7.24
C GLN A 32 14.08 -4.88 6.08
N LEU A 33 13.09 -4.02 5.81
CA LEU A 33 12.05 -4.31 4.81
C LEU A 33 12.57 -4.23 3.37
N GLY A 34 13.56 -3.38 3.09
CA GLY A 34 14.12 -3.18 1.75
C GLY A 34 14.55 -4.48 1.06
N ARG A 35 14.89 -5.52 1.83
CA ARG A 35 15.22 -6.86 1.32
C ARG A 35 14.12 -7.48 0.43
N PHE A 36 12.84 -7.13 0.61
CA PHE A 36 11.76 -7.65 -0.24
C PHE A 36 11.80 -7.11 -1.67
N TRP A 37 12.58 -6.05 -1.93
CA TRP A 37 12.66 -5.38 -3.23
C TRP A 37 14.06 -5.43 -3.89
N GLN A 38 15.10 -5.94 -3.21
CA GLN A 38 16.51 -5.92 -3.68
C GLN A 38 16.76 -6.53 -5.06
N HIS A 39 15.92 -7.46 -5.52
CA HIS A 39 16.09 -8.18 -6.80
C HIS A 39 14.89 -8.01 -7.74
N ARG A 40 14.13 -6.92 -7.58
CA ARG A 40 12.96 -6.63 -8.40
C ARG A 40 13.34 -5.69 -9.54
N GLY A 41 12.98 -6.05 -10.78
CA GLY A 41 13.09 -5.15 -11.93
C GLY A 41 12.09 -4.00 -11.87
N GLU A 42 12.39 -2.90 -12.53
CA GLU A 42 11.58 -1.68 -12.52
C GLU A 42 10.12 -1.90 -12.91
N ASP A 43 9.86 -2.70 -13.95
CA ASP A 43 8.49 -2.99 -14.40
C ASP A 43 7.69 -3.73 -13.33
N GLY A 44 8.36 -4.62 -12.58
CA GLY A 44 7.76 -5.33 -11.46
C GLY A 44 7.42 -4.39 -10.30
N LEU A 45 8.24 -3.36 -10.06
CA LEU A 45 7.98 -2.33 -9.05
C LEU A 45 6.83 -1.42 -9.45
N LYS A 46 6.81 -0.96 -10.72
CA LYS A 46 5.70 -0.15 -11.28
C LYS A 46 4.37 -0.90 -11.22
N ARG A 47 4.37 -2.20 -11.56
CA ARG A 47 3.18 -3.04 -11.47
C ARG A 47 2.70 -3.22 -10.03
N GLU A 48 3.61 -3.50 -9.09
CA GLU A 48 3.25 -3.64 -7.68
C GLU A 48 2.63 -2.35 -7.12
N LYS A 49 3.23 -1.21 -7.44
CA LYS A 49 2.70 0.11 -7.06
C LYS A 49 1.26 0.31 -7.56
N GLN A 50 0.99 0.01 -8.83
CA GLN A 50 -0.37 0.11 -9.36
C GLN A 50 -1.33 -0.85 -8.65
N LEU A 51 -0.91 -2.11 -8.42
CA LEU A 51 -1.73 -3.08 -7.69
C LEU A 51 -2.05 -2.63 -6.26
N LEU A 52 -1.11 -1.97 -5.58
CA LEU A 52 -1.36 -1.41 -4.25
C LEU A 52 -2.37 -0.26 -4.29
N ILE A 53 -2.26 0.65 -5.26
CA ILE A 53 -3.24 1.72 -5.47
C ILE A 53 -4.63 1.12 -5.72
N ASP A 54 -4.74 0.17 -6.66
CA ASP A 54 -6.01 -0.47 -7.01
C ASP A 54 -6.62 -1.19 -5.80
N PHE A 55 -5.80 -1.91 -5.03
CA PHE A 55 -6.23 -2.62 -3.82
C PHE A 55 -6.78 -1.65 -2.76
N LEU A 56 -6.09 -0.54 -2.50
CA LEU A 56 -6.53 0.45 -1.52
C LEU A 56 -7.80 1.16 -1.97
N CYS A 57 -7.89 1.55 -3.24
CA CYS A 57 -9.09 2.15 -3.79
C CYS A 57 -10.30 1.21 -3.69
N ALA A 58 -10.16 -0.05 -4.09
CA ALA A 58 -11.23 -1.04 -4.00
C ALA A 58 -11.64 -1.31 -2.55
N SER A 59 -10.66 -1.49 -1.65
CA SER A 59 -10.90 -1.79 -0.24
C SER A 59 -11.55 -0.63 0.52
N ALA A 60 -11.30 0.61 0.09
CA ALA A 60 -11.94 1.81 0.65
C ALA A 60 -13.37 2.04 0.11
N GLY A 61 -13.89 1.16 -0.74
CA GLY A 61 -15.21 1.30 -1.37
C GLY A 61 -15.22 2.24 -2.58
N GLY A 62 -14.06 2.44 -3.21
CA GLY A 62 -13.94 3.17 -4.47
C GLY A 62 -14.40 2.34 -5.67
N PRO A 63 -14.53 2.96 -6.86
CA PRO A 63 -15.09 2.32 -8.04
C PRO A 63 -14.11 1.37 -8.75
N LEU A 64 -12.88 1.22 -8.25
CA LEU A 64 -11.86 0.39 -8.89
C LEU A 64 -12.04 -1.09 -8.57
N TYR A 65 -11.85 -1.91 -9.59
CA TYR A 65 -11.83 -3.37 -9.45
C TYR A 65 -10.40 -3.86 -9.28
N TYR A 66 -10.10 -4.49 -8.14
CA TYR A 66 -8.80 -5.08 -7.88
C TYR A 66 -8.61 -6.39 -8.67
N THR A 67 -7.60 -6.42 -9.53
CA THR A 67 -7.30 -7.57 -10.42
C THR A 67 -6.10 -8.41 -9.94
N GLY A 68 -5.48 -8.05 -8.83
CA GLY A 68 -4.37 -8.79 -8.25
C GLY A 68 -4.81 -10.08 -7.55
N ARG A 69 -3.83 -10.86 -7.11
CA ARG A 69 -4.09 -12.05 -6.28
C ARG A 69 -4.50 -11.62 -4.88
N ASP A 70 -5.20 -12.48 -4.15
CA ASP A 70 -5.50 -12.22 -2.74
C ASP A 70 -4.22 -12.02 -1.89
N MET A 71 -4.35 -11.32 -0.77
CA MET A 71 -3.21 -10.94 0.07
C MET A 71 -2.47 -12.16 0.63
N LYS A 72 -3.15 -13.24 0.98
CA LYS A 72 -2.51 -14.42 1.56
C LYS A 72 -1.67 -15.15 0.51
N THR A 73 -2.21 -15.32 -0.69
CA THR A 73 -1.51 -15.94 -1.82
C THR A 73 -0.34 -15.08 -2.29
N SER A 74 -0.52 -13.76 -2.37
CA SER A 74 0.52 -12.81 -2.81
C SER A 74 1.76 -12.85 -1.92
N HIS A 75 1.58 -13.01 -0.61
CA HIS A 75 2.67 -12.98 0.37
C HIS A 75 3.15 -14.37 0.83
N LYS A 76 2.55 -15.45 0.29
CA LYS A 76 2.90 -16.83 0.65
C LYS A 76 4.36 -17.11 0.30
N GLY A 77 5.11 -17.64 1.27
CA GLY A 77 6.51 -18.04 1.08
C GLY A 77 7.54 -16.91 1.23
N MET A 78 7.10 -15.66 1.42
CA MET A 78 8.01 -14.52 1.65
C MET A 78 8.67 -14.53 3.04
N ARG A 79 8.22 -15.40 3.95
CA ARG A 79 8.70 -15.48 5.34
C ARG A 79 8.63 -14.12 6.06
N ILE A 80 7.52 -13.40 5.87
CA ILE A 80 7.21 -12.17 6.61
C ILE A 80 7.10 -12.53 8.08
N SER A 81 7.96 -11.93 8.90
CA SER A 81 7.97 -12.09 10.35
C SER A 81 7.07 -11.06 11.02
N GLU A 82 6.74 -11.28 12.29
CA GLU A 82 6.04 -10.29 13.11
C GLU A 82 6.78 -8.95 13.14
N ARG A 83 8.12 -8.98 13.21
CA ARG A 83 8.94 -7.76 13.20
C ARG A 83 8.80 -7.00 11.89
N ASP A 84 8.71 -7.69 10.76
CA ASP A 84 8.46 -7.03 9.47
C ASP A 84 7.10 -6.35 9.45
N TRP A 85 6.08 -7.02 9.98
CA TRP A 85 4.73 -6.50 10.07
C TRP A 85 4.66 -5.23 10.92
N GLN A 86 5.32 -5.23 12.09
CA GLN A 86 5.38 -4.06 12.97
C GLN A 86 6.11 -2.87 12.31
N LEU A 87 7.23 -3.11 11.63
CA LEU A 87 7.94 -2.06 10.88
C LEU A 87 7.08 -1.50 9.74
N PHE A 88 6.40 -2.38 8.99
CA PHE A 88 5.48 -1.98 7.94
C PHE A 88 4.36 -1.08 8.48
N LEU A 89 3.71 -1.48 9.58
CA LEU A 89 2.67 -0.68 10.23
C LEU A 89 3.20 0.68 10.71
N GLY A 90 4.42 0.72 11.24
CA GLY A 90 5.08 1.96 11.63
C GLY A 90 5.24 2.94 10.46
N HIS A 91 5.67 2.46 9.30
CA HIS A 91 5.76 3.27 8.08
C HIS A 91 4.40 3.71 7.56
N VAL A 92 3.39 2.84 7.60
CA VAL A 92 2.00 3.20 7.25
C VAL A 92 1.51 4.34 8.14
N VAL A 93 1.65 4.23 9.46
CA VAL A 93 1.24 5.29 10.41
C VAL A 93 1.99 6.59 10.14
N ALA A 94 3.31 6.52 9.89
CA ALA A 94 4.11 7.69 9.56
C ALA A 94 3.63 8.39 8.28
N THR A 95 3.30 7.62 7.22
CA THR A 95 2.74 8.16 5.98
C THR A 95 1.36 8.79 6.23
N LEU A 96 0.44 8.10 6.89
CA LEU A 96 -0.90 8.64 7.16
C LEU A 96 -0.84 9.94 7.98
N ASN A 97 0.06 10.02 8.96
CA ASN A 97 0.31 11.24 9.73
C ASN A 97 0.88 12.37 8.86
N ALA A 98 1.80 12.07 7.93
CA ALA A 98 2.36 13.08 7.02
C ALA A 98 1.28 13.71 6.13
N PHE A 99 0.27 12.93 5.72
CA PHE A 99 -0.89 13.40 4.96
C PHE A 99 -2.04 13.92 5.84
N ARG A 100 -1.91 13.85 7.16
CA ARG A 100 -2.95 14.24 8.14
C ARG A 100 -4.28 13.54 7.86
N VAL A 101 -4.22 12.27 7.50
CA VAL A 101 -5.41 11.44 7.31
C VAL A 101 -6.13 11.32 8.67
N PRO A 102 -7.43 11.63 8.74
CA PRO A 102 -8.20 11.65 10.00
C PRO A 102 -8.53 10.24 10.54
#